data_AF-A0AB73KF19-F1
#
_entry.id   AF-A0AB73KF19-F1
#
_cell.length_a   1.000
_cell.length_b   1.000
_cell.length_c   1.000
_cell.angle_alpha   90.00
_cell.angle_beta   90.00
_cell.angle_gamma   90.00
#
_symmetry.space_group_name_H-M   'P 1'
#
loop_
_entity.id
_entity.type
_entity.pdbx_description
1 polymer ?
#
loop_
_entity_poly.entity_id
_entity_poly.type
_entity_poly.pdbx_seq_one_letter_code
_entity_poly.pdbx_strand_id
1 'polypeptide(L)'
;MAQTTLPAPLDPEITPKAPGPGKSVRFGGLRRIVIAVRQAHGVPKFMLWTGAILSLLFVLTAIFAPLIAPYDFDTYQSGGKTFPKQGAPDGDHWFGTTVQSLDVVSRTVYGARTALEVMVLAVVFSLILGVLLGLLAGYFGGWLDRILVLVMDALFAFPYLLLAIVAGFVFASITGGGVVTAALSITVVYIPQYFRVVRASALSAREATFVEAARAMGAKPSVVIRKYLFGNVIQSVPVIGTMNAADAIGTLAGLGFLGLGIQPTDAAEWGYDLDRAISDVNAGMWWTCLYPSIAMVIAILGFTLLGEGLNDVLNPTMRRRRITKVALPALSRRRVVTAETAKTAATAANAESAAIAATAATAEEGEAAK
;
A
#
# COMPACT_ATOMS: atom_id res chain seq x y z
N MET A 1 -42.22 -50.16 -18.77
CA MET A 1 -42.31 -48.68 -18.70
C MET A 1 -42.30 -48.28 -17.23
N ALA A 2 -41.16 -47.86 -16.69
CA ALA A 2 -41.08 -47.38 -15.31
C ALA A 2 -41.20 -45.86 -15.32
N GLN A 3 -42.26 -45.33 -14.70
CA GLN A 3 -42.48 -43.89 -14.55
C GLN A 3 -41.58 -43.35 -13.43
N THR A 4 -40.64 -42.48 -13.79
CA THR A 4 -39.81 -41.73 -12.86
C THR A 4 -40.64 -40.60 -12.26
N THR A 5 -41.15 -40.75 -11.04
CA THR A 5 -41.80 -39.64 -10.32
C THR A 5 -40.76 -38.67 -9.78
N LEU A 6 -40.78 -37.42 -10.25
CA LEU A 6 -39.94 -36.33 -9.76
C LEU A 6 -40.19 -36.08 -8.25
N PRO A 7 -39.16 -35.68 -7.48
CA PRO A 7 -39.36 -35.28 -6.08
C PRO A 7 -40.21 -33.99 -6.01
N ALA A 8 -41.01 -33.90 -4.94
CA ALA A 8 -41.93 -32.78 -4.71
C ALA A 8 -41.21 -31.41 -4.78
N PRO A 9 -41.90 -30.35 -5.25
CA PRO A 9 -41.34 -29.00 -5.31
C PRO A 9 -40.88 -28.54 -3.93
N LEU A 10 -39.73 -27.87 -3.86
CA LEU A 10 -39.24 -27.21 -2.65
C LEU A 10 -40.29 -26.25 -2.10
N ASP A 11 -40.48 -26.24 -0.77
CA ASP A 11 -41.44 -25.36 -0.10
C ASP A 11 -41.29 -23.90 -0.59
N PRO A 12 -42.39 -23.26 -1.03
CA PRO A 12 -42.34 -21.90 -1.59
C PRO A 12 -41.97 -20.83 -0.54
N GLU A 13 -41.90 -21.17 0.74
CA GLU A 13 -41.49 -20.24 1.81
C GLU A 13 -39.99 -20.02 1.90
N ILE A 14 -39.15 -20.88 1.31
CA ILE A 14 -37.71 -20.61 1.18
C ILE A 14 -37.47 -19.84 -0.12
N THR A 15 -38.08 -18.66 -0.24
CA THR A 15 -37.60 -17.69 -1.19
C THR A 15 -36.26 -17.16 -0.67
N PRO A 16 -35.13 -17.34 -1.37
CA PRO A 16 -33.91 -16.64 -1.02
C PRO A 16 -34.23 -15.16 -1.10
N LYS A 17 -34.36 -14.50 0.06
CA LYS A 17 -34.59 -13.07 0.14
C LYS A 17 -33.50 -12.40 -0.69
N ALA A 18 -33.88 -11.84 -1.84
CA ALA A 18 -32.96 -11.10 -2.68
C ALA A 18 -32.22 -10.10 -1.80
N PRO A 19 -30.88 -9.99 -1.89
CA PRO A 19 -30.14 -9.01 -1.13
C PRO A 19 -30.82 -7.66 -1.39
N GLY A 20 -31.43 -7.07 -0.34
CA GLY A 20 -32.08 -5.78 -0.48
C GLY A 20 -31.10 -4.78 -1.08
N PRO A 21 -31.57 -3.73 -1.79
CA PRO A 21 -30.70 -2.77 -2.47
C PRO A 21 -29.62 -2.33 -1.47
N GLY A 22 -28.38 -2.76 -1.73
CA GLY A 22 -27.27 -2.52 -0.83
C GLY A 22 -27.21 -1.03 -0.57
N LYS A 23 -27.41 -0.62 0.70
CA LYS A 23 -27.36 0.79 1.11
C LYS A 23 -26.18 1.42 0.40
N SER A 24 -26.44 2.41 -0.45
CA SER A 24 -25.41 3.13 -1.19
C SER A 24 -24.29 3.44 -0.22
N VAL A 25 -23.15 2.76 -0.36
CA VAL A 25 -22.07 2.85 0.61
C VAL A 25 -21.49 4.25 0.44
N ARG A 26 -22.05 5.20 1.19
CA ARG A 26 -21.60 6.59 1.22
C ARG A 26 -20.11 6.58 1.51
N PHE A 27 -19.38 7.21 0.59
CA PHE A 27 -17.94 7.45 0.64
C PHE A 27 -17.50 7.84 2.06
N GLY A 28 -16.91 6.89 2.76
CA GLY A 28 -16.23 7.09 4.02
C GLY A 28 -14.89 6.39 3.95
N GLY A 29 -14.02 6.81 3.02
CA GLY A 29 -12.67 6.26 2.88
C GLY A 29 -11.94 6.25 4.22
N LEU A 30 -12.00 7.38 4.95
CA LEU A 30 -11.48 7.48 6.31
C LEU A 30 -12.15 6.50 7.29
N ARG A 31 -13.47 6.31 7.24
CA ARG A 31 -14.16 5.35 8.13
C ARG A 31 -13.71 3.92 7.88
N ARG A 32 -13.45 3.54 6.62
CA ARG A 32 -12.92 2.21 6.29
C ARG A 32 -11.50 2.02 6.82
N ILE A 33 -10.64 3.03 6.67
CA ILE A 33 -9.28 3.02 7.24
C ILE A 33 -9.36 2.84 8.77
N VAL A 34 -10.17 3.64 9.46
CA VAL A 34 -10.32 3.56 10.93
C VAL A 34 -10.85 2.19 11.39
N ILE A 35 -11.83 1.63 10.68
CA ILE A 35 -12.38 0.31 11.00
C ILE A 35 -11.33 -0.79 10.75
N ALA A 36 -10.58 -0.72 9.64
CA ALA A 36 -9.52 -1.65 9.32
C ALA A 36 -8.41 -1.61 10.38
N VAL A 37 -7.95 -0.42 10.76
CA VAL A 37 -6.94 -0.20 11.83
C VAL A 37 -7.42 -0.75 13.17
N ARG A 38 -8.68 -0.56 13.52
CA ARG A 38 -9.25 -1.11 14.78
C ARG A 38 -9.35 -2.62 14.78
N GLN A 39 -9.55 -3.24 13.62
CA GLN A 39 -9.74 -4.69 13.46
C GLN A 39 -8.43 -5.45 13.23
N ALA A 40 -7.32 -4.73 13.04
CA ALA A 40 -5.99 -5.31 12.93
C ALA A 40 -5.50 -5.83 14.29
N HIS A 41 -4.89 -7.02 14.29
CA HIS A 41 -4.26 -7.63 15.46
C HIS A 41 -2.91 -8.22 15.05
N GLY A 42 -1.94 -8.21 15.96
CA GLY A 42 -0.60 -8.78 15.75
C GLY A 42 0.41 -7.80 15.13
N VAL A 43 1.37 -8.34 14.38
CA VAL A 43 2.53 -7.63 13.82
C VAL A 43 2.18 -6.39 12.97
N PRO A 44 1.17 -6.43 12.06
CA PRO A 44 0.80 -5.25 11.27
C PRO A 44 0.38 -4.04 12.09
N LYS A 45 -0.32 -4.28 13.21
CA LYS A 45 -0.75 -3.22 14.11
C LYS A 45 0.45 -2.63 14.86
N PHE A 46 1.39 -3.48 15.30
CA PHE A 46 2.62 -3.00 15.93
C PHE A 46 3.41 -2.10 14.99
N MET A 47 3.70 -2.56 13.77
CA MET A 47 4.41 -1.78 12.74
C MET A 47 3.72 -0.45 12.45
N LEU A 48 2.39 -0.46 12.30
CA LEU A 48 1.62 0.76 12.06
C LEU A 48 1.76 1.77 13.21
N TRP A 49 1.64 1.34 14.47
CA TRP A 49 1.73 2.25 15.62
C TRP A 49 3.15 2.74 15.85
N THR A 50 4.16 1.86 15.76
CA THR A 50 5.55 2.26 15.88
C THR A 50 5.94 3.24 14.78
N GLY A 51 5.58 2.94 13.53
CA GLY A 51 5.80 3.84 12.40
C GLY A 51 5.08 5.18 12.58
N ALA A 52 3.82 5.15 12.99
CA ALA A 52 3.06 6.38 13.24
C ALA A 52 3.69 7.25 14.34
N ILE A 53 4.18 6.65 15.42
CA ILE A 53 4.85 7.38 16.51
C ILE A 53 6.17 7.99 16.03
N LEU A 54 7.00 7.21 15.32
CA LEU A 54 8.28 7.69 14.80
C LEU A 54 8.10 8.81 13.76
N SER A 55 7.20 8.62 12.79
CA SER A 55 6.87 9.65 11.80
C SER A 55 6.27 10.89 12.44
N LEU A 56 5.40 10.73 13.46
CA LEU A 56 4.86 11.88 14.19
C LEU A 56 5.96 12.64 14.92
N LEU A 57 6.87 11.95 15.60
CA LEU A 57 7.99 12.57 16.28
C LEU A 57 8.88 13.33 15.28
N PHE A 58 9.21 12.72 14.14
CA PHE A 58 9.94 13.38 13.06
C PHE A 58 9.22 14.66 12.56
N VAL A 59 7.92 14.57 12.28
CA VAL A 59 7.13 15.72 11.83
C VAL A 59 7.10 16.83 12.89
N LEU A 60 6.97 16.48 14.17
CA LEU A 60 7.00 17.45 15.26
C LEU A 60 8.38 18.11 15.37
N THR A 61 9.47 17.34 15.30
CA THR A 61 10.84 17.88 15.30
C THR A 61 11.06 18.84 14.13
N ALA A 62 10.58 18.48 12.94
CA ALA A 62 10.68 19.29 11.74
C ALA A 62 9.89 20.61 11.84
N ILE A 63 8.64 20.57 12.29
CA ILE A 63 7.78 21.76 12.40
C ILE A 63 8.28 22.69 13.50
N PHE A 64 8.68 22.14 14.64
CA PHE A 64 9.17 22.89 15.80
C PHE A 64 10.69 23.09 15.78
N ALA A 65 11.36 22.89 14.64
CA ALA A 65 12.82 23.03 14.53
C ALA A 65 13.35 24.38 15.08
N PRO A 66 12.75 25.54 14.76
CA PRO A 66 13.21 26.84 15.30
C PRO A 66 13.02 27.00 16.81
N LEU A 67 12.20 26.15 17.44
CA LEU A 67 11.93 26.17 18.89
C LEU A 67 12.75 25.13 19.64
N ILE A 68 13.18 24.07 18.96
CA ILE A 68 13.94 22.95 19.53
C ILE A 68 15.45 23.17 19.38
N ALA A 69 15.89 23.73 18.25
CA ALA A 69 17.29 23.95 17.96
C ALA A 69 17.89 25.06 18.84
N PRO A 70 19.08 24.85 19.45
CA PRO A 70 19.77 25.90 20.22
C PRO A 70 20.19 27.11 19.38
N TYR A 71 20.54 26.88 18.12
CA TYR A 71 21.00 27.89 17.17
C TYR A 71 20.29 27.76 15.82
N ASP A 72 20.43 28.76 14.95
CA ASP A 72 19.93 28.64 13.57
C ASP A 72 20.84 27.71 12.75
N PHE A 73 20.35 27.22 11.60
CA PHE A 73 21.02 26.19 10.82
C PHE A 73 22.40 26.60 10.23
N ASP A 74 22.61 27.91 10.06
CA ASP A 74 23.80 28.55 9.49
C ASP A 74 24.60 29.37 10.52
N THR A 75 24.19 29.35 11.80
CA THR A 75 24.87 30.10 12.85
C THR A 75 26.24 29.49 13.12
N TYR A 76 27.29 30.29 12.92
CA TYR A 76 28.69 29.91 13.18
C TYR A 76 29.36 30.73 14.30
N GLN A 77 28.65 31.71 14.86
CA GLN A 77 29.13 32.56 15.94
C GLN A 77 27.99 33.00 16.85
N SER A 78 28.27 33.10 18.14
CA SER A 78 27.35 33.65 19.14
C SER A 78 28.11 34.49 20.16
N GLY A 79 27.53 35.62 20.58
CA GLY A 79 28.17 36.50 21.57
C GLY A 79 29.56 37.02 21.17
N GLY A 80 29.83 37.18 19.87
CA GLY A 80 31.12 37.63 19.34
C GLY A 80 32.21 36.55 19.32
N LYS A 81 31.89 35.29 19.61
CA LYS A 81 32.82 34.15 19.50
C LYS A 81 32.36 33.20 18.41
N THR A 82 33.29 32.84 17.52
CA THR A 82 33.09 31.77 16.55
C THR A 82 33.06 30.43 17.26
N PHE A 83 32.18 29.54 16.84
CA PHE A 83 32.12 28.18 17.38
C PHE A 83 33.43 27.44 17.06
N PRO A 84 33.89 26.55 17.96
CA PRO A 84 35.09 25.76 17.70
C PRO A 84 34.94 25.00 16.38
N LYS A 85 36.02 24.91 15.60
CA LYS A 85 36.03 24.04 14.42
C LYS A 85 36.16 22.61 14.89
N GLN A 86 35.20 21.75 14.54
CA GLN A 86 35.18 20.35 14.95
C GLN A 86 35.39 20.17 16.46
N GLY A 87 34.77 21.04 17.25
CA GLY A 87 34.72 20.90 18.70
C GLY A 87 33.94 19.63 19.07
N ALA A 88 34.50 18.87 20.01
CA ALA A 88 33.80 17.73 20.61
C ALA A 88 32.52 18.19 21.32
N PRO A 89 31.55 17.28 21.55
CA PRO A 89 30.36 17.56 22.35
C PRO A 89 30.68 18.25 23.67
N ASP A 90 30.07 19.40 23.91
CA ASP A 90 30.22 20.20 25.13
C ASP A 90 28.86 20.72 25.63
N GLY A 91 28.88 21.54 26.68
CA GLY A 91 27.65 22.07 27.30
C GLY A 91 26.85 23.03 26.40
N ASP A 92 27.53 23.74 25.50
CA ASP A 92 26.92 24.72 24.59
C ASP A 92 26.52 24.07 23.26
N HIS A 93 27.28 23.06 22.81
CA HIS A 93 27.08 22.28 21.59
C HIS A 93 26.95 20.79 21.95
N TRP A 94 25.73 20.34 22.25
CA TRP A 94 25.51 19.00 22.82
C TRP A 94 25.97 17.85 21.91
N PHE A 95 26.00 18.06 20.60
CA PHE A 95 26.49 17.10 19.60
C PHE A 95 27.81 17.52 18.96
N GLY A 96 28.46 18.56 19.51
CA GLY A 96 29.67 19.14 18.97
C GLY A 96 29.39 20.02 17.74
N THR A 97 30.47 20.37 17.05
CA THR A 97 30.44 21.32 15.92
C THR A 97 31.08 20.70 14.68
N THR A 98 30.72 21.22 13.50
CA THR A 98 31.23 20.76 12.20
C THR A 98 32.54 21.44 11.81
N VAL A 99 33.15 21.00 10.69
CA VAL A 99 34.28 21.68 10.04
C VAL A 99 34.00 23.13 9.63
N GLN A 100 32.73 23.46 9.42
CA GLN A 100 32.26 24.81 9.09
C GLN A 100 31.95 25.66 10.34
N SER A 101 32.31 25.19 11.54
CA SER A 101 31.94 25.82 12.82
C SER A 101 30.42 25.94 13.00
N LEU A 102 29.64 24.97 12.52
CA LEU A 102 28.18 24.94 12.72
C LEU A 102 27.81 23.95 13.82
N ASP A 103 26.76 24.23 14.58
CA ASP A 103 26.28 23.33 15.63
C ASP A 103 25.58 22.10 15.04
N VAL A 104 26.02 20.90 15.46
CA VAL A 104 25.52 19.62 14.90
C VAL A 104 24.07 19.35 15.34
N VAL A 105 23.67 19.76 16.55
CA VAL A 105 22.28 19.60 17.03
C VAL A 105 21.34 20.39 16.13
N SER A 106 21.65 21.66 15.95
CA SER A 106 20.85 22.61 15.18
C SER A 106 20.74 22.15 13.73
N ARG A 107 21.85 21.75 13.09
CA ARG A 107 21.82 21.19 11.73
C ARG A 107 21.01 19.89 11.64
N THR A 108 21.11 19.00 12.63
CA THR A 108 20.33 17.76 12.65
C THR A 108 18.83 18.04 12.72
N VAL A 109 18.41 18.97 13.59
CA VAL A 109 17.01 19.35 13.80
C VAL A 109 16.45 20.11 12.59
N TYR A 110 17.17 21.09 12.07
CA TYR A 110 16.78 21.80 10.85
C TYR A 110 16.80 20.90 9.60
N GLY A 111 17.70 19.92 9.54
CA GLY A 111 17.70 18.92 8.48
C GLY A 111 16.40 18.10 8.44
N ALA A 112 15.77 17.85 9.58
CA ALA A 112 14.44 17.22 9.63
C ALA A 112 13.37 18.09 8.94
N ARG A 113 13.45 19.41 9.13
CA ARG A 113 12.56 20.38 8.47
C ARG A 113 12.73 20.37 6.96
N THR A 114 13.97 20.47 6.49
CA THR A 114 14.30 20.41 5.06
C THR A 114 13.84 19.10 4.42
N ALA A 115 14.11 17.97 5.10
CA ALA A 115 13.66 16.66 4.65
C ALA A 115 12.13 16.56 4.55
N LEU A 116 11.40 17.11 5.54
CA LEU A 116 9.94 17.16 5.52
C LEU A 116 9.41 18.00 4.34
N GLU A 117 9.98 19.18 4.11
CA GLU A 117 9.57 20.08 3.03
C GLU A 117 9.76 19.42 1.65
N VAL A 118 10.95 18.87 1.38
CA VAL A 118 11.23 18.16 0.13
C VAL A 118 10.32 16.95 -0.05
N MET A 119 10.20 16.12 0.99
CA MET A 119 9.38 14.91 0.97
C MET A 119 7.91 15.22 0.65
N VAL A 120 7.33 16.22 1.33
CA VAL A 120 5.94 16.63 1.09
C VAL A 120 5.76 17.15 -0.33
N LEU A 121 6.63 18.05 -0.79
CA LEU A 121 6.53 18.62 -2.13
C LEU A 121 6.66 17.56 -3.21
N ALA A 122 7.67 16.69 -3.10
CA ALA A 122 7.90 15.61 -4.07
C ALA A 122 6.71 14.66 -4.14
N VAL A 123 6.22 14.18 -2.99
CA VAL A 123 5.08 13.25 -2.95
C VAL A 123 3.82 13.90 -3.50
N VAL A 124 3.53 15.16 -3.13
CA VAL A 124 2.33 15.86 -3.61
C VAL A 124 2.38 16.09 -5.11
N PHE A 125 3.50 16.56 -5.67
CA PHE A 125 3.61 16.78 -7.11
C PHE A 125 3.55 15.48 -7.90
N SER A 126 4.23 14.42 -7.44
CA SER A 126 4.17 13.12 -8.08
C SER A 126 2.79 12.49 -8.01
N LEU A 127 2.07 12.68 -6.90
CA LEU A 127 0.68 12.25 -6.79
C LEU A 127 -0.21 12.99 -7.77
N ILE A 128 -0.13 14.31 -7.84
CA ILE A 128 -0.96 15.10 -8.76
C ILE A 128 -0.68 14.66 -10.21
N LEU A 129 0.58 14.67 -10.63
CA LEU A 129 0.95 14.39 -12.01
C LEU A 129 0.75 12.91 -12.37
N GLY A 130 1.22 11.99 -11.53
CA GLY A 130 1.10 10.54 -11.76
C GLY A 130 -0.35 10.06 -11.74
N VAL A 131 -1.18 10.55 -10.81
CA VAL A 131 -2.61 10.18 -10.75
C VAL A 131 -3.37 10.73 -11.96
N LEU A 132 -3.13 11.99 -12.33
CA LEU A 132 -3.79 12.58 -13.49
C LEU A 132 -3.42 11.84 -14.77
N LEU A 133 -2.12 11.63 -15.03
CA LEU A 133 -1.66 10.92 -16.22
C LEU A 133 -2.14 9.46 -16.25
N GLY A 134 -2.11 8.77 -15.10
CA GLY A 134 -2.56 7.38 -15.00
C GLY A 134 -4.07 7.22 -15.23
N LEU A 135 -4.89 8.15 -14.71
CA LEU A 135 -6.33 8.16 -14.94
C LEU A 135 -6.66 8.42 -16.41
N LEU A 136 -5.98 9.38 -17.04
CA LEU A 136 -6.16 9.69 -18.46
C LEU A 136 -5.79 8.50 -19.34
N ALA A 137 -4.62 7.89 -19.11
CA ALA A 137 -4.17 6.70 -19.83
C ALA A 137 -5.13 5.52 -19.66
N GLY A 138 -5.49 5.19 -18.41
CA GLY A 138 -6.38 4.07 -18.11
C GLY A 138 -7.80 4.26 -18.62
N TYR A 139 -8.34 5.48 -18.59
CA TYR A 139 -9.70 5.76 -19.05
C TYR A 139 -9.81 5.78 -20.58
N PHE A 140 -8.97 6.57 -21.26
CA PHE A 140 -9.09 6.79 -22.70
C PHE A 140 -8.49 5.65 -23.53
N GLY A 141 -7.41 5.01 -23.06
CA GLY A 141 -6.72 3.96 -23.81
C GLY A 141 -6.14 4.45 -25.15
N GLY A 142 -5.87 3.50 -26.05
CA GLY A 142 -5.47 3.80 -27.43
C GLY A 142 -4.07 4.41 -27.57
N TRP A 143 -3.93 5.42 -28.44
CA TRP A 143 -2.63 6.03 -28.76
C TRP A 143 -2.05 6.84 -27.59
N LEU A 144 -2.89 7.58 -26.86
CA LEU A 144 -2.48 8.38 -25.69
C LEU A 144 -1.85 7.47 -24.63
N ASP A 145 -2.50 6.34 -24.36
CA ASP A 145 -2.01 5.34 -23.43
C ASP A 145 -0.64 4.77 -23.86
N ARG A 146 -0.48 4.42 -25.16
CA ARG A 146 0.80 3.92 -25.69
C ARG A 146 1.95 4.93 -25.54
N ILE A 147 1.70 6.21 -25.83
CA ILE A 147 2.72 7.26 -25.68
C ILE A 147 3.08 7.47 -24.21
N LEU A 148 2.09 7.57 -23.33
CA LEU A 148 2.34 7.78 -21.90
C LEU A 148 3.09 6.59 -21.30
N VAL A 149 2.70 5.36 -21.61
CA VAL A 149 3.44 4.15 -21.18
C VAL A 149 4.87 4.18 -21.71
N LEU A 150 5.09 4.50 -22.99
CA LEU A 150 6.43 4.60 -23.57
C LEU A 150 7.31 5.62 -22.83
N VAL A 151 6.80 6.81 -22.56
CA VAL A 151 7.54 7.86 -21.83
C VAL A 151 7.85 7.40 -20.40
N MET A 152 6.86 6.82 -19.71
CA MET A 152 7.03 6.37 -18.32
C MET A 152 8.00 5.19 -18.21
N ASP A 153 7.97 4.27 -19.18
CA ASP A 153 8.89 3.13 -19.24
C ASP A 153 10.31 3.59 -19.59
N ALA A 154 10.45 4.59 -20.47
CA ALA A 154 11.74 5.20 -20.77
C ALA A 154 12.34 5.88 -19.54
N LEU A 155 11.55 6.63 -18.76
CA LEU A 155 11.99 7.21 -17.49
C LEU A 155 12.42 6.12 -16.50
N PHE A 156 11.62 5.07 -16.34
CA PHE A 156 11.88 4.00 -15.39
C PHE A 156 13.06 3.08 -15.78
N ALA A 157 13.50 3.13 -17.04
CA ALA A 157 14.68 2.38 -17.51
C ALA A 157 16.00 2.98 -16.99
N PHE A 158 16.01 4.26 -16.61
CA PHE A 158 17.19 4.87 -16.00
C PHE A 158 17.33 4.44 -14.52
N PRO A 159 18.57 4.27 -14.03
CA PRO A 159 18.81 4.10 -12.61
C PRO A 159 18.19 5.24 -11.81
N TYR A 160 17.51 4.87 -10.72
CA TYR A 160 16.72 5.77 -9.87
C TYR A 160 17.47 7.06 -9.50
N LEU A 161 18.68 6.93 -8.94
CA LEU A 161 19.50 8.06 -8.50
C LEU A 161 20.05 8.87 -9.69
N LEU A 162 20.41 8.19 -10.79
CA LEU A 162 20.90 8.87 -11.99
C LEU A 162 19.83 9.78 -12.59
N LEU A 163 18.58 9.30 -12.64
CA LEU A 163 17.46 10.11 -13.12
C LEU A 163 17.21 11.32 -12.21
N ALA A 164 17.28 11.14 -10.88
CA ALA A 164 17.16 12.24 -9.92
C ALA A 164 18.26 13.30 -10.14
N ILE A 165 19.50 12.87 -10.35
CA ILE A 165 20.65 13.76 -10.61
C ILE A 165 20.45 14.56 -11.89
N VAL A 166 20.10 13.89 -13.00
CA VAL A 166 19.88 14.56 -14.29
C VAL A 166 18.74 15.57 -14.19
N ALA A 167 17.64 15.18 -13.53
CA ALA A 167 16.52 16.09 -13.26
C ALA A 167 16.96 17.28 -12.40
N GLY A 168 17.81 17.05 -11.39
CA GLY A 168 18.43 18.08 -10.55
C GLY A 168 19.15 19.15 -11.35
N PHE A 169 20.03 18.75 -12.27
CA PHE A 169 20.72 19.70 -13.13
C PHE A 169 19.77 20.50 -14.02
N VAL A 170 18.77 19.84 -14.59
CA VAL A 170 17.77 20.50 -15.44
C VAL A 170 16.97 21.53 -14.63
N PHE A 171 16.45 21.16 -13.46
CA PHE A 171 15.63 22.05 -12.66
C PHE A 171 16.44 23.14 -11.95
N ALA A 172 17.70 22.87 -11.59
CA ALA A 172 18.58 23.88 -11.00
C ALA A 172 18.78 25.07 -11.95
N SER A 173 18.88 24.82 -13.27
CA SER A 173 18.98 25.89 -14.28
C SER A 173 17.73 26.79 -14.37
N ILE A 174 16.57 26.29 -13.91
CA ILE A 174 15.29 27.01 -13.96
C ILE A 174 14.98 27.70 -12.64
N THR A 175 15.24 27.02 -11.52
CA THR A 175 14.79 27.43 -10.18
C THR A 175 15.91 27.98 -9.29
N GLY A 176 17.17 27.84 -9.70
CA GLY A 176 18.33 28.34 -8.96
C GLY A 176 18.85 27.42 -7.85
N GLY A 177 18.26 26.24 -7.66
CA GLY A 177 18.68 25.27 -6.63
C GLY A 177 17.72 25.19 -5.43
N GLY A 178 18.18 24.57 -4.35
CA GLY A 178 17.47 24.50 -3.08
C GLY A 178 16.34 23.45 -3.01
N VAL A 179 15.44 23.65 -2.03
CA VAL A 179 14.37 22.70 -1.66
C VAL A 179 13.47 22.35 -2.84
N VAL A 180 13.05 23.36 -3.60
CA VAL A 180 12.13 23.18 -4.74
C VAL A 180 12.79 22.39 -5.86
N THR A 181 14.06 22.66 -6.18
CA THR A 181 14.82 21.88 -7.17
C THR A 181 14.93 20.42 -6.76
N ALA A 182 15.29 20.14 -5.50
CA ALA A 182 15.39 18.77 -5.00
C ALA A 182 14.04 18.05 -5.09
N ALA A 183 12.95 18.71 -4.69
CA ALA A 183 11.60 18.15 -4.76
C ALA A 183 11.15 17.86 -6.19
N LEU A 184 11.39 18.75 -7.15
CA LEU A 184 11.06 18.54 -8.57
C LEU A 184 11.87 17.40 -9.19
N SER A 185 13.13 17.27 -8.80
CA SER A 185 14.01 16.19 -9.23
C SER A 185 13.48 14.83 -8.82
N ILE A 186 13.14 14.68 -7.54
CA ILE A 186 12.53 13.47 -7.00
C ILE A 186 11.15 13.23 -7.63
N THR A 187 10.41 14.31 -7.91
CA THR A 187 9.08 14.23 -8.52
C THR A 187 9.10 13.45 -9.84
N VAL A 188 10.06 13.74 -10.72
CA VAL A 188 10.22 13.08 -12.02
C VAL A 188 10.41 11.58 -11.88
N VAL A 189 11.14 11.16 -10.86
CA VAL A 189 11.44 9.75 -10.61
C VAL A 189 10.21 8.96 -10.13
N TYR A 190 9.34 9.60 -9.36
CA TYR A 190 8.14 8.95 -8.83
C TYR A 190 6.91 9.01 -9.75
N ILE A 191 6.85 9.92 -10.72
CA ILE A 191 5.72 9.99 -11.65
C ILE A 191 5.41 8.62 -12.30
N PRO A 192 6.40 7.86 -12.85
CA PRO A 192 6.14 6.54 -13.44
C PRO A 192 5.53 5.53 -12.46
N GLN A 193 5.94 5.56 -11.18
CA GLN A 193 5.44 4.64 -10.17
C GLN A 193 3.94 4.88 -9.89
N TYR A 194 3.56 6.14 -9.62
CA TYR A 194 2.16 6.50 -9.42
C TYR A 194 1.34 6.29 -10.69
N PHE A 195 1.88 6.66 -11.85
CA PHE A 195 1.23 6.45 -13.14
C PHE A 195 0.85 4.98 -13.35
N ARG A 196 1.79 4.04 -13.14
CA ARG A 196 1.54 2.61 -13.38
C ARG A 196 0.46 2.05 -12.47
N VAL A 197 0.52 2.36 -11.16
CA VAL A 197 -0.47 1.85 -10.21
C VAL A 197 -1.85 2.41 -10.49
N VAL A 198 -1.93 3.73 -10.72
CA VAL A 198 -3.19 4.41 -10.99
C VAL A 198 -3.78 3.93 -12.31
N ARG A 199 -2.97 3.77 -13.35
CA ARG A 199 -3.38 3.25 -14.65
C ARG A 199 -3.94 1.83 -14.54
N ALA A 200 -3.25 0.94 -13.81
CA ALA A 200 -3.71 -0.44 -13.61
C ALA A 200 -5.09 -0.49 -12.90
N SER A 201 -5.24 0.29 -11.84
CA SER A 201 -6.52 0.42 -11.12
C SER A 201 -7.60 1.08 -11.99
N ALA A 202 -7.26 2.11 -12.76
CA ALA A 202 -8.19 2.79 -13.65
C ALA A 202 -8.68 1.89 -14.79
N LEU A 203 -7.79 1.08 -15.39
CA LEU A 203 -8.14 0.11 -16.42
C LEU A 203 -9.10 -0.95 -15.87
N SER A 204 -8.78 -1.53 -14.72
CA SER A 204 -9.66 -2.51 -14.05
C SER A 204 -11.01 -1.91 -13.66
N ALA A 205 -11.03 -0.68 -13.12
CA ALA A 205 -12.27 0.00 -12.76
C ALA A 205 -13.11 0.38 -13.99
N ARG A 206 -12.48 0.70 -15.12
CA ARG A 206 -13.16 1.03 -16.39
C ARG A 206 -13.98 -0.14 -16.93
N GLU A 207 -13.49 -1.36 -16.73
CA GLU A 207 -14.11 -2.61 -17.19
C GLU A 207 -15.14 -3.16 -16.17
N ALA A 208 -15.38 -2.46 -15.07
CA ALA A 208 -16.35 -2.88 -14.08
C ALA A 208 -17.80 -2.54 -14.47
N THR A 209 -18.73 -3.44 -14.15
CA THR A 209 -20.16 -3.34 -14.52
C THR A 209 -20.83 -2.04 -14.06
N PHE A 210 -20.38 -1.44 -12.95
CA PHE A 210 -20.92 -0.16 -12.48
C PHE A 210 -20.51 1.03 -13.36
N VAL A 211 -19.34 0.98 -14.00
CA VAL A 211 -18.90 1.99 -14.97
C VAL A 211 -19.61 1.79 -16.30
N GLU A 212 -19.78 0.55 -16.74
CA GLU A 212 -20.56 0.23 -17.94
C GLU A 212 -22.01 0.71 -17.82
N ALA A 213 -22.66 0.44 -16.68
CA ALA A 213 -24.01 0.92 -16.41
C ALA A 213 -24.08 2.47 -16.39
N ALA A 214 -23.10 3.14 -15.79
CA ALA A 214 -23.06 4.60 -15.79
C ALA A 214 -22.91 5.18 -17.21
N ARG A 215 -22.10 4.55 -18.06
CA ARG A 215 -21.94 4.93 -19.48
C ARG A 215 -23.21 4.66 -20.28
N ALA A 216 -23.88 3.53 -20.07
CA ALA A 216 -25.16 3.21 -20.70
C ALA A 216 -26.27 4.22 -20.34
N MET A 217 -26.21 4.80 -19.13
CA MET A 217 -27.10 5.90 -18.71
C MET A 217 -26.68 7.29 -19.24
N GLY A 218 -25.67 7.38 -20.11
CA GLY A 218 -25.24 8.66 -20.72
C GLY A 218 -24.33 9.52 -19.83
N ALA A 219 -23.65 8.95 -18.82
CA ALA A 219 -22.72 9.71 -18.00
C ALA A 219 -21.54 10.26 -18.82
N LYS A 220 -21.27 11.57 -18.71
CA LYS A 220 -20.13 12.22 -19.35
C LYS A 220 -18.79 11.61 -18.88
N PRO A 221 -17.75 11.54 -19.73
CA PRO A 221 -16.43 11.03 -19.35
C PRO A 221 -15.84 11.63 -18.07
N SER A 222 -15.96 12.95 -17.89
CA SER A 222 -15.47 13.64 -16.69
C SER A 222 -16.18 13.20 -15.41
N VAL A 223 -17.47 12.86 -15.50
CA VAL A 223 -18.26 12.31 -14.39
C VAL A 223 -17.78 10.90 -14.07
N VAL A 224 -17.55 10.08 -15.10
CA VAL A 224 -17.02 8.72 -14.93
C VAL A 224 -15.67 8.74 -14.23
N ILE A 225 -14.74 9.57 -14.72
CA ILE A 225 -13.39 9.71 -14.14
C ILE A 225 -13.45 10.18 -12.68
N ARG A 226 -14.12 11.31 -12.42
CA ARG A 226 -14.10 11.93 -11.07
C ARG A 226 -14.89 11.14 -10.02
N LYS A 227 -16.05 10.58 -10.39
CA LYS A 227 -16.96 9.95 -9.42
C LYS A 227 -16.72 8.45 -9.28
N TYR A 228 -16.35 7.75 -10.35
CA TYR A 228 -16.29 6.29 -10.36
C TYR A 228 -14.85 5.75 -10.38
N LEU A 229 -13.93 6.35 -11.14
CA LEU A 229 -12.52 5.89 -11.20
C LEU A 229 -11.67 6.46 -10.06
N PHE A 230 -11.68 7.79 -9.88
CA PHE A 230 -10.84 8.46 -8.89
C PHE A 230 -11.05 7.91 -7.47
N GLY A 231 -12.31 7.66 -7.09
CA GLY A 231 -12.66 7.10 -5.77
C GLY A 231 -12.18 5.66 -5.53
N ASN A 232 -11.91 4.90 -6.59
CA ASN A 232 -11.33 3.56 -6.50
C ASN A 232 -9.81 3.66 -6.34
N VAL A 233 -9.18 4.47 -7.17
CA VAL A 233 -7.72 4.68 -7.22
C VAL A 233 -7.18 5.33 -5.94
N ILE A 234 -7.88 6.32 -5.38
CA ILE A 234 -7.40 7.06 -4.20
C ILE A 234 -7.23 6.17 -2.95
N GLN A 235 -7.73 4.94 -2.96
CA GLN A 235 -7.62 4.01 -1.83
C GLN A 235 -6.21 3.41 -1.69
N SER A 236 -5.46 3.27 -2.79
CA SER A 236 -4.08 2.76 -2.76
C SER A 236 -3.04 3.87 -2.56
N VAL A 237 -3.43 5.12 -2.81
CA VAL A 237 -2.55 6.30 -2.73
C VAL A 237 -1.89 6.49 -1.36
N PRO A 238 -2.59 6.37 -0.21
CA PRO A 238 -1.95 6.58 1.09
C PRO A 238 -0.78 5.65 1.36
N VAL A 239 -0.89 4.38 1.00
CA VAL A 239 0.15 3.36 1.22
C VAL A 239 1.40 3.70 0.40
N ILE A 240 1.22 3.95 -0.89
CA ILE A 240 2.34 4.26 -1.80
C ILE A 240 2.96 5.60 -1.41
N GLY A 241 2.15 6.59 -1.04
CA GLY A 241 2.61 7.88 -0.56
C GLY A 241 3.53 7.77 0.66
N THR A 242 3.17 6.94 1.64
CA THR A 242 4.02 6.73 2.82
C THR A 242 5.32 5.98 2.53
N MET A 243 5.30 5.02 1.60
CA MET A 243 6.53 4.31 1.21
C MET A 243 7.47 5.22 0.42
N ASN A 244 6.93 5.95 -0.57
CA ASN A 244 7.71 6.91 -1.35
C ASN A 244 8.20 8.10 -0.52
N ALA A 245 7.52 8.43 0.59
CA ALA A 245 8.01 9.43 1.53
C ALA A 245 9.33 9.02 2.19
N ALA A 246 9.46 7.74 2.59
CA ALA A 246 10.72 7.21 3.12
C ALA A 246 11.83 7.24 2.06
N ASP A 247 11.51 6.79 0.84
CA ASP A 247 12.45 6.83 -0.28
C ASP A 247 12.87 8.26 -0.62
N ALA A 248 11.98 9.25 -0.49
CA ALA A 248 12.26 10.65 -0.84
C ALA A 248 13.35 11.22 0.07
N ILE A 249 13.27 10.93 1.37
CA ILE A 249 14.27 11.34 2.35
C ILE A 249 15.63 10.71 2.02
N GLY A 250 15.66 9.41 1.73
CA GLY A 250 16.90 8.72 1.33
C GLY A 250 17.48 9.25 0.01
N THR A 251 16.62 9.65 -0.92
CA THR A 251 17.02 10.22 -2.22
C THR A 251 17.59 11.61 -2.07
N LEU A 252 16.94 12.44 -1.26
CA LEU A 252 17.45 13.77 -0.92
C LEU A 252 18.85 13.65 -0.31
N ALA A 253 19.02 12.76 0.66
CA ALA A 253 20.31 12.51 1.28
C ALA A 253 21.34 12.01 0.24
N GLY A 254 20.96 11.12 -0.67
CA GLY A 254 21.83 10.66 -1.75
C GLY A 254 22.26 11.77 -2.71
N LEU A 255 21.34 12.68 -3.06
CA LEU A 255 21.65 13.87 -3.89
C LEU A 255 22.58 14.82 -3.13
N GLY A 256 22.28 15.12 -1.87
CA GLY A 256 23.08 15.98 -1.00
C GLY A 256 24.49 15.45 -0.79
N PHE A 257 24.62 14.15 -0.54
CA PHE A 257 25.89 13.46 -0.38
C PHE A 257 26.77 13.53 -1.64
N LEU A 258 26.16 13.55 -2.83
CA LEU A 258 26.87 13.71 -4.10
C LEU A 258 27.14 15.18 -4.46
N GLY A 259 26.81 16.13 -3.58
CA GLY A 259 27.00 17.57 -3.81
C GLY A 259 25.95 18.19 -4.75
N LEU A 260 24.85 17.48 -5.01
CA LEU A 260 23.76 17.87 -5.92
C LEU A 260 22.45 18.16 -5.20
N GLY A 261 22.47 18.13 -3.87
CA GLY A 261 21.33 18.48 -3.03
C GLY A 261 21.25 19.97 -2.75
N ILE A 262 20.84 20.29 -1.53
CA ILE A 262 20.61 21.66 -1.09
C ILE A 262 21.92 22.22 -0.54
N GLN A 263 22.28 23.44 -0.96
CA GLN A 263 23.49 24.08 -0.49
C GLN A 263 23.36 24.47 0.98
N PRO A 264 24.44 24.41 1.78
CA PRO A 264 24.40 24.71 3.22
C PRO A 264 24.04 26.17 3.52
N THR A 265 24.11 27.06 2.53
CA THR A 265 23.65 28.46 2.61
C THR A 265 22.13 28.60 2.59
N ASP A 266 21.42 27.61 2.05
CA ASP A 266 19.98 27.68 1.83
C ASP A 266 19.22 26.94 2.93
N ALA A 267 19.72 25.78 3.36
CA ALA A 267 19.15 24.99 4.45
C ALA A 267 20.15 23.96 5.00
N ALA A 268 19.88 23.44 6.21
CA ALA A 268 20.54 22.22 6.68
C ALA A 268 20.00 20.99 5.92
N GLU A 269 20.90 20.10 5.51
CA GLU A 269 20.56 18.90 4.75
C GLU A 269 21.51 17.77 5.17
N TRP A 270 20.94 16.61 5.52
CA TRP A 270 21.69 15.51 6.13
C TRP A 270 22.69 14.87 5.16
N GLY A 271 22.35 14.69 3.89
CA GLY A 271 23.26 14.14 2.88
C GLY A 271 24.55 14.94 2.73
N TYR A 272 24.44 16.26 2.65
CA TYR A 272 25.56 17.19 2.62
C TYR A 272 26.40 17.09 3.90
N ASP A 273 25.75 17.02 5.06
CA ASP A 273 26.43 16.87 6.34
C ASP A 273 27.21 15.56 6.42
N LEU A 274 26.64 14.47 5.91
CA LEU A 274 27.29 13.17 5.83
C LEU A 274 28.51 13.19 4.89
N ASP A 275 28.44 13.88 3.75
CA ASP A 275 29.59 14.05 2.84
C ASP A 275 30.74 14.77 3.55
N ARG A 276 30.45 15.89 4.22
CA ARG A 276 31.47 16.65 4.98
C ARG A 276 32.06 15.80 6.11
N ALA A 277 31.25 14.99 6.76
CA ALA A 277 31.66 14.19 7.91
C ALA A 277 32.57 13.00 7.55
N ILE A 278 32.71 12.61 6.27
CA ILE A 278 33.63 11.51 5.88
C ILE A 278 35.06 11.81 6.33
N SER A 279 35.54 13.04 6.09
CA SER A 279 36.88 13.45 6.50
C SER A 279 37.00 13.56 8.02
N ASP A 280 35.94 14.00 8.69
CA ASP A 280 35.90 14.13 10.15
C ASP A 280 36.02 12.78 10.85
N VAL A 281 35.28 11.77 10.38
CA VAL A 281 35.31 10.41 10.92
C VAL A 281 36.72 9.80 10.81
N ASN A 282 37.41 10.00 9.68
CA ASN A 282 38.79 9.53 9.51
C ASN A 282 39.78 10.17 10.47
N ALA A 283 39.48 11.39 10.94
CA ALA A 283 40.26 12.11 11.95
C ALA A 283 39.79 11.85 13.39
N GLY A 284 38.84 10.92 13.61
CA GLY A 284 38.32 10.54 14.92
C GLY A 284 37.15 11.39 15.44
N MET A 285 36.65 12.33 14.64
CA MET A 285 35.56 13.25 15.00
C MET A 285 34.22 12.66 14.54
N TRP A 286 33.80 11.58 15.19
CA TRP A 286 32.66 10.76 14.77
C TRP A 286 31.28 11.43 14.96
N TRP A 287 31.17 12.43 15.83
CA TRP A 287 29.89 13.06 16.20
C TRP A 287 29.23 13.78 15.03
N THR A 288 30.00 14.36 14.10
CA THR A 288 29.46 15.10 12.95
C THR A 288 28.69 14.20 11.97
N CYS A 289 29.03 12.90 11.91
CA CYS A 289 28.34 11.91 11.09
C CYS A 289 27.20 11.21 11.84
N LEU A 290 27.42 10.87 13.12
CA LEU A 290 26.54 9.96 13.86
C LEU A 290 25.12 10.50 14.02
N TYR A 291 24.96 11.74 14.49
CA TYR A 291 23.64 12.27 14.86
C TYR A 291 22.74 12.53 13.65
N PRO A 292 23.21 13.18 12.55
CA PRO A 292 22.42 13.30 11.33
C PRO A 292 22.03 11.93 10.76
N SER A 293 22.94 10.95 10.80
CA SER A 293 22.68 9.60 10.30
C SER A 293 21.61 8.87 11.11
N ILE A 294 21.65 8.95 12.45
CA ILE A 294 20.62 8.35 13.32
C ILE A 294 19.26 9.01 13.06
N ALA A 295 19.21 10.35 12.95
CA ALA A 295 17.97 11.06 12.64
C ALA A 295 17.37 10.62 11.30
N MET A 296 18.22 10.48 10.27
CA MET A 296 17.83 9.98 8.95
C MET A 296 17.28 8.55 9.01
N VAL A 297 17.98 7.63 9.70
CA VAL A 297 17.55 6.23 9.85
C VAL A 297 16.21 6.15 10.58
N ILE A 298 16.04 6.90 11.67
CA ILE A 298 14.78 6.94 12.42
C ILE A 298 13.63 7.47 11.55
N ALA A 299 13.88 8.53 10.78
CA ALA A 299 12.87 9.10 9.89
C ALA A 299 12.44 8.10 8.80
N ILE A 300 13.40 7.52 8.07
CA ILE A 300 13.14 6.52 7.03
C ILE A 300 12.40 5.32 7.63
N LEU A 301 12.91 4.76 8.73
CA LEU A 301 12.28 3.62 9.42
C LEU A 301 10.85 3.94 9.84
N GLY A 302 10.59 5.14 10.37
CA GLY A 302 9.25 5.57 10.76
C GLY A 302 8.27 5.52 9.60
N PHE A 303 8.62 6.14 8.47
CA PHE A 303 7.76 6.16 7.28
C PHE A 303 7.63 4.79 6.60
N THR A 304 8.69 3.98 6.57
CA THR A 304 8.64 2.61 6.04
C THR A 304 7.70 1.74 6.87
N LEU A 305 7.85 1.72 8.21
CA LEU A 305 6.97 0.96 9.10
C LEU A 305 5.52 1.44 9.03
N LEU A 306 5.31 2.76 8.93
CA LEU A 306 3.98 3.33 8.76
C LEU A 306 3.34 2.87 7.44
N GLY A 307 4.09 2.86 6.35
CA GLY A 307 3.62 2.44 5.03
C GLY A 307 3.32 0.94 4.95
N GLU A 308 4.22 0.10 5.45
CA GLU A 308 4.01 -1.35 5.51
C GLU A 308 2.84 -1.71 6.43
N GLY A 309 2.77 -1.10 7.61
CA GLY A 309 1.64 -1.27 8.53
C GLY A 309 0.32 -0.85 7.90
N LEU A 310 0.30 0.26 7.15
CA LEU A 310 -0.90 0.72 6.44
C LEU A 310 -1.27 -0.24 5.29
N ASN A 311 -0.28 -0.74 4.54
CA ASN A 311 -0.48 -1.71 3.48
C ASN A 311 -1.14 -2.99 4.02
N ASP A 312 -0.59 -3.56 5.09
CA ASP A 312 -1.08 -4.80 5.67
C ASP A 312 -2.49 -4.68 6.24
N VAL A 313 -2.80 -3.53 6.84
CA VAL A 313 -4.13 -3.25 7.39
C VAL A 313 -5.16 -3.01 6.30
N LEU A 314 -4.78 -2.34 5.22
CA LEU A 314 -5.69 -2.02 4.11
C LEU A 314 -5.83 -3.17 3.11
N ASN A 315 -4.90 -4.12 3.08
CA ASN A 315 -4.94 -5.24 2.15
C ASN A 315 -5.99 -6.29 2.55
N PRO A 316 -7.10 -6.46 1.79
CA PRO A 316 -8.18 -7.37 2.15
C PRO A 316 -7.81 -8.85 1.99
N THR A 317 -6.79 -9.19 1.19
CA THR A 317 -6.37 -10.60 1.01
C THR A 317 -5.61 -11.15 2.21
N MET A 318 -4.92 -10.28 2.96
CA MET A 318 -4.22 -10.61 4.21
C MET A 318 -5.18 -10.80 5.39
N ARG A 319 -6.43 -10.35 5.24
CA ARG A 319 -7.46 -10.45 6.26
C ARG A 319 -7.96 -11.90 6.33
N ARG A 320 -7.33 -12.71 7.20
CA ARG A 320 -7.76 -14.08 7.54
C ARG A 320 -9.29 -14.07 7.70
N ARG A 321 -10.02 -14.60 6.72
CA ARG A 321 -11.47 -14.81 6.85
C ARG A 321 -11.63 -15.67 8.10
N ARG A 322 -12.26 -15.13 9.15
CA ARG A 322 -12.70 -15.94 10.28
C ARG A 322 -13.54 -17.05 9.66
N ILE A 323 -13.07 -18.28 9.71
CA ILE A 323 -13.85 -19.44 9.29
C ILE A 323 -15.03 -19.46 10.26
N THR A 324 -16.16 -18.91 9.82
CA THR A 324 -17.40 -19.06 10.55
C THR A 324 -17.66 -20.56 10.56
N LYS A 325 -17.66 -21.18 11.75
CA LYS A 325 -18.10 -22.56 11.90
C LYS A 325 -19.57 -22.59 11.51
N VAL A 326 -19.85 -22.92 10.25
CA VAL A 326 -21.20 -23.17 9.78
C VAL A 326 -21.57 -24.51 10.39
N ALA A 327 -22.44 -24.49 11.40
CA ALA A 327 -23.11 -25.71 11.83
C ALA A 327 -24.02 -26.09 10.66
N LEU A 328 -23.58 -27.07 9.85
CA LEU A 328 -24.44 -27.67 8.86
C LEU A 328 -25.67 -28.21 9.64
N PRO A 329 -26.91 -27.88 9.22
CA PRO A 329 -28.08 -28.51 9.81
C PRO A 329 -27.85 -30.00 9.74
N ALA A 330 -28.05 -30.69 10.87
CA ALA A 330 -27.90 -32.13 10.95
C ALA A 330 -28.64 -32.69 9.73
N LEU A 331 -27.92 -33.33 8.82
CA LEU A 331 -28.53 -34.00 7.67
C LEU A 331 -29.62 -34.84 8.30
N SER A 332 -30.88 -34.43 8.11
CA SER A 332 -32.02 -35.23 8.54
C SER A 332 -31.71 -36.58 7.94
N ARG A 333 -31.49 -37.59 8.79
CA ARG A 333 -31.27 -38.97 8.38
C ARG A 333 -32.50 -39.34 7.57
N ARG A 334 -32.51 -38.98 6.30
CA ARG A 334 -33.49 -39.40 5.33
C ARG A 334 -33.22 -40.88 5.27
N ARG A 335 -34.09 -41.60 5.99
CA ARG A 335 -34.03 -43.00 6.35
C ARG A 335 -32.94 -43.71 5.59
N VAL A 336 -31.89 -44.13 6.31
CA VAL A 336 -31.27 -45.41 6.00
C VAL A 336 -32.45 -46.37 6.00
N VAL A 337 -33.02 -46.63 4.83
CA VAL A 337 -33.97 -47.72 4.63
C VAL A 337 -33.17 -48.92 5.08
N THR A 338 -33.53 -49.38 6.26
CA THR A 338 -32.83 -50.34 7.09
C THR A 338 -32.32 -51.48 6.20
N ALA A 339 -31.05 -51.83 6.34
CA ALA A 339 -30.51 -53.06 5.76
C ALA A 339 -31.41 -54.27 6.09
N GLU A 340 -32.15 -54.18 7.19
CA GLU A 340 -33.21 -55.10 7.59
C GLU A 340 -34.37 -55.17 6.58
N THR A 341 -34.97 -54.05 6.15
CA THR A 341 -36.01 -54.05 5.09
C THR A 341 -35.51 -54.59 3.75
N ALA A 342 -34.25 -54.33 3.39
CA ALA A 342 -33.65 -54.90 2.18
C ALA A 342 -33.42 -56.42 2.32
N LYS A 343 -33.05 -56.89 3.52
CA LYS A 343 -32.87 -58.31 3.83
C LYS A 343 -34.21 -59.05 3.86
N THR A 344 -35.26 -58.46 4.44
CA THR A 344 -36.61 -59.05 4.44
C THR A 344 -37.18 -59.14 3.03
N ALA A 345 -36.99 -58.12 2.19
CA ALA A 345 -37.40 -58.15 0.78
C ALA A 345 -36.63 -59.19 -0.04
N ALA A 346 -35.31 -59.33 0.17
CA ALA A 346 -34.50 -60.35 -0.50
C ALA A 346 -34.86 -61.77 -0.07
N THR A 347 -35.22 -61.97 1.20
CA THR A 347 -35.63 -63.30 1.70
C THR A 347 -37.01 -63.69 1.18
N ALA A 348 -37.93 -62.73 1.06
CA ALA A 348 -39.24 -62.94 0.44
C ALA A 348 -39.13 -63.28 -1.06
N ALA A 349 -38.28 -62.56 -1.81
CA ALA A 349 -38.08 -62.82 -3.24
C ALA A 349 -37.44 -64.20 -3.51
N ASN A 350 -36.55 -64.67 -2.63
CA ASN A 350 -35.97 -66.02 -2.75
C ASN A 350 -36.98 -67.12 -2.41
N ALA A 351 -37.88 -66.89 -1.44
CA ALA A 351 -38.94 -67.84 -1.11
C ALA A 351 -39.97 -67.97 -2.24
N GLU A 352 -40.32 -66.85 -2.88
CA GLU A 352 -41.24 -66.82 -4.03
C GLU A 352 -40.61 -67.50 -5.27
N SER A 353 -39.33 -67.26 -5.54
CA SER A 353 -38.60 -67.95 -6.63
C SER A 353 -38.47 -69.45 -6.39
N ALA A 354 -38.28 -69.89 -5.13
CA ALA A 354 -38.25 -71.31 -4.79
C ALA A 354 -39.62 -71.98 -4.94
N ALA A 355 -40.72 -71.28 -4.61
CA ALA A 355 -42.07 -71.78 -4.81
C ALA A 355 -42.41 -71.93 -6.31
N ILE A 356 -42.00 -70.96 -7.14
CA ILE A 356 -42.20 -71.02 -8.60
C ILE A 356 -41.39 -72.18 -9.21
N ALA A 357 -40.14 -72.39 -8.76
CA ALA A 357 -39.31 -73.51 -9.22
C ALA A 357 -39.88 -74.89 -8.81
N ALA A 358 -40.42 -75.02 -7.59
CA ALA A 358 -41.09 -76.24 -7.14
C ALA A 358 -42.36 -76.55 -7.94
N THR A 359 -43.12 -75.51 -8.32
CA THR A 359 -44.34 -75.66 -9.14
C THR A 359 -44.01 -76.06 -10.58
N ALA A 360 -42.89 -75.56 -11.13
CA ALA A 360 -42.39 -75.95 -12.44
C ALA A 360 -41.88 -77.42 -12.47
N ALA A 361 -41.20 -77.87 -11.41
CA ALA A 361 -40.72 -79.26 -11.32
C ALA A 361 -41.88 -80.27 -11.23
N THR A 362 -42.98 -79.93 -10.56
CA THR A 362 -44.19 -80.78 -10.53
C THR A 362 -44.98 -80.79 -11.85
N ALA A 363 -44.74 -79.82 -12.74
CA ALA A 363 -45.36 -79.79 -14.07
C ALA A 363 -44.59 -80.67 -15.07
N GLU A 364 -43.26 -80.78 -14.95
CA GLU A 364 -42.45 -81.66 -15.82
C GLU A 364 -42.60 -83.16 -15.48
N GLU A 365 -42.88 -83.55 -14.22
CA GLU A 365 -43.20 -84.95 -13.89
C GLU A 365 -44.61 -85.41 -14.31
N GLY A 366 -45.50 -84.47 -14.65
CA GLY A 366 -46.85 -84.76 -15.16
C GLY A 366 -46.94 -84.97 -16.68
N GLU A 367 -45.91 -84.56 -17.43
CA GLU A 367 -45.88 -84.67 -18.91
C GLU A 367 -44.97 -85.81 -19.42
N ALA A 368 -44.23 -86.48 -18.52
CA ALA A 368 -43.50 -87.72 -18.79
C ALA A 368 -44.28 -89.01 -18.49
N ALA A 369 -45.54 -88.90 -18.04
CA ALA A 369 -46.46 -90.00 -17.81
C ALA A 369 -47.78 -89.81 -18.60
N LYS A 370 -47.67 -89.72 -19.93
CA LYS A 370 -48.78 -90.01 -20.85
C LYS A 370 -48.30 -90.53 -22.19
#